data_AF-A0A2V9ZTV8-F1
#
_entry.id   AF-A0A2V9ZTV8-F1
#
_cell.length_a   1.000
_cell.length_b   1.000
_cell.length_c   1.000
_cell.angle_alpha   90.00
_cell.angle_beta   90.00
_cell.angle_gamma   90.00
#
_symmetry.space_group_name_H-M   'P 1'
#
loop_
_entity.id
_entity.type
_entity.pdbx_description
1 polymer ?
#
loop_
_entity_poly.entity_id
_entity_poly.type
_entity_poly.pdbx_seq_one_letter_code
_entity_poly.pdbx_strand_id
1 'polypeptide(L)'
;TLSDEEVIATLTKVKGIGEWTAHMFLIFALQRPNVLPTGDYGVRSAIKRAYRKRKLPTPAAMEKLAKSWHPYCSVAAWYLWRSMDGEIEI
;
A
#
# COMPACT_ATOMS: atom_id res chain seq x y z
N THR A 1 -11.86 18.04 6.66
CA THR A 1 -10.48 17.52 6.45
C THR A 1 -10.29 17.26 4.98
N LEU A 2 -9.08 17.41 4.44
CA LEU A 2 -8.78 17.06 3.05
C LEU A 2 -9.07 15.58 2.75
N SER A 3 -9.45 15.26 1.51
CA SER A 3 -9.53 13.90 0.99
C SER A 3 -8.14 13.28 0.81
N ASP A 4 -8.07 11.96 0.62
CA ASP A 4 -6.79 11.29 0.41
C ASP A 4 -6.15 11.74 -0.92
N GLU A 5 -6.95 11.95 -1.96
CA GLU A 5 -6.51 12.50 -3.26
C GLU A 5 -5.99 13.93 -3.13
N GLU A 6 -6.66 14.78 -2.35
CA GLU A 6 -6.23 16.16 -2.11
C GLU A 6 -4.90 16.22 -1.34
N VAL A 7 -4.71 15.32 -0.37
CA VAL A 7 -3.44 15.20 0.37
C VAL A 7 -2.33 14.74 -0.58
N ILE A 8 -2.56 13.72 -1.40
CA ILE A 8 -1.56 13.24 -2.38
C ILE A 8 -1.19 14.35 -3.36
N ALA A 9 -2.19 15.02 -3.95
CA ALA A 9 -1.98 16.13 -4.89
C ALA A 9 -1.24 17.31 -4.26
N THR A 10 -1.40 17.53 -2.95
CA THR A 10 -0.70 18.60 -2.24
C THR A 10 0.74 18.21 -1.94
N LEU A 11 0.97 17.01 -1.40
CA LEU A 11 2.30 16.53 -1.02
C LEU A 11 3.21 16.37 -2.24
N THR A 12 2.69 15.87 -3.36
CA THR A 12 3.46 15.62 -4.59
C THR A 12 3.93 16.90 -5.30
N LYS A 13 3.47 18.08 -4.89
CA LYS A 13 4.02 19.36 -5.38
C LYS A 13 5.43 19.64 -4.83
N VAL A 14 5.81 19.00 -3.72
CA VAL A 14 7.13 19.16 -3.11
C VAL A 14 8.15 18.30 -3.84
N LYS A 15 9.22 18.93 -4.36
CA LYS A 15 10.31 18.21 -5.06
C LYS A 15 10.88 17.11 -4.16
N GLY A 16 10.86 15.87 -4.66
CA GLY A 16 11.33 14.68 -3.94
C GLY A 16 10.22 13.85 -3.28
N ILE A 17 8.98 14.34 -3.24
CA ILE A 17 7.83 13.57 -2.74
C ILE A 17 7.05 12.99 -3.93
N GLY A 18 7.09 11.66 -4.06
CA GLY A 18 6.29 10.92 -5.01
C GLY A 18 5.01 10.34 -4.39
N GLU A 19 4.16 9.75 -5.22
CA GLU A 19 2.90 9.12 -4.81
C GLU A 19 3.09 8.04 -3.74
N TRP A 20 4.14 7.21 -3.86
CA TRP A 20 4.47 6.21 -2.84
C TRP A 20 4.73 6.86 -1.47
N THR A 21 5.51 7.95 -1.42
CA THR A 21 5.78 8.68 -0.18
C THR A 21 4.50 9.29 0.39
N ALA A 22 3.62 9.81 -0.47
CA ALA A 22 2.32 10.33 -0.05
C ALA A 22 1.41 9.23 0.53
N HIS A 23 1.40 8.03 -0.06
CA HIS A 23 0.71 6.87 0.53
C HIS A 23 1.27 6.49 1.90
N MET A 24 2.60 6.49 2.07
CA MET A 24 3.21 6.22 3.37
C MET A 24 2.79 7.26 4.42
N PHE A 25 2.73 8.54 4.03
CA PHE A 25 2.24 9.60 4.89
C PHE A 25 0.78 9.40 5.30
N LEU A 26 -0.10 9.06 4.34
CA LEU A 26 -1.51 8.79 4.63
C LEU A 26 -1.68 7.62 5.62
N ILE A 27 -0.92 6.54 5.45
CA ILE A 27 -1.01 5.33 6.29
C ILE A 27 -0.48 5.58 7.69
N PHE A 28 0.74 6.13 7.81
CA PHE A 28 1.45 6.16 9.09
C PHE A 28 1.28 7.47 9.86
N ALA A 29 1.20 8.61 9.19
CA ALA A 29 1.05 9.91 9.85
C ALA A 29 -0.43 10.30 10.03
N LEU A 30 -1.25 10.06 9.00
CA LEU A 30 -2.69 10.39 9.04
C LEU A 30 -3.60 9.22 9.42
N GLN A 31 -3.03 8.01 9.59
CA GLN A 31 -3.76 6.81 10.01
C GLN A 31 -5.00 6.51 9.14
N ARG A 32 -4.93 6.84 7.85
CA ARG A 32 -6.01 6.57 6.90
C ARG A 32 -6.15 5.05 6.72
N PRO A 33 -7.35 4.47 6.91
CA PRO A 33 -7.50 3.01 6.94
C PRO A 33 -7.53 2.38 5.53
N ASN A 34 -7.80 3.17 4.49
CA ASN A 34 -8.18 2.67 3.17
C ASN A 34 -7.21 3.04 2.04
N VAL A 35 -5.91 3.08 2.31
CA VAL A 35 -4.89 3.41 1.32
C VAL A 35 -4.27 2.13 0.78
N LEU A 36 -4.29 1.95 -0.54
CA LEU A 36 -3.61 0.86 -1.23
C LEU A 36 -2.29 1.37 -1.84
N PRO A 37 -1.12 1.04 -1.28
CA PRO A 37 0.16 1.55 -1.78
C PRO A 37 0.60 0.77 -3.04
N THR A 38 -0.05 1.02 -4.17
CA THR A 38 0.18 0.27 -5.43
C THR A 38 1.60 0.40 -6.01
N GLY A 39 2.33 1.44 -5.63
CA GLY A 39 3.74 1.64 -5.95
C GLY A 39 4.73 0.88 -5.05
N ASP A 40 4.27 0.27 -3.95
CA ASP A 40 5.14 -0.36 -2.96
C ASP A 40 5.62 -1.75 -3.42
N TYR A 41 6.93 -1.91 -3.60
CA TYR A 41 7.51 -3.19 -4.04
C TYR A 41 7.30 -4.31 -3.02
N GLY A 42 7.35 -4.01 -1.72
CA GLY A 42 7.15 -4.98 -0.63
C GLY A 42 5.73 -5.54 -0.66
N VAL A 43 4.71 -4.67 -0.71
CA VAL A 43 3.30 -5.06 -0.83
C VAL A 43 3.05 -5.85 -2.11
N ARG A 44 3.59 -5.40 -3.25
CA ARG A 44 3.44 -6.13 -4.52
C ARG A 44 4.06 -7.54 -4.46
N SER A 45 5.23 -7.66 -3.83
CA SER A 45 5.94 -8.93 -3.67
C SER A 45 5.21 -9.86 -2.69
N ALA A 46 4.68 -9.32 -1.60
CA ALA A 46 3.83 -10.03 -0.65
C ALA A 46 2.55 -10.55 -1.31
N ILE A 47 1.86 -9.72 -2.12
CA ILE A 47 0.68 -10.16 -2.88
C ILE A 47 1.05 -11.30 -3.85
N LYS A 48 2.18 -11.18 -4.53
CA LYS A 48 2.65 -12.23 -5.43
C LYS A 48 2.80 -13.56 -4.69
N ARG A 49 3.41 -13.55 -3.50
CA ARG A 49 3.61 -14.73 -2.64
C ARG A 49 2.26 -15.26 -2.10
N ALA A 50 1.51 -14.43 -1.39
CA ALA A 50 0.27 -14.81 -0.71
C ALA A 50 -0.80 -15.35 -1.66
N TYR A 51 -0.92 -14.76 -2.85
CA TYR A 51 -1.92 -15.15 -3.86
C TYR A 51 -1.33 -16.02 -4.99
N ARG A 52 -0.12 -16.57 -4.79
CA ARG A 52 0.58 -17.48 -5.72
C ARG A 52 0.59 -16.97 -7.17
N LYS A 53 0.81 -15.67 -7.37
CA LYS A 53 0.85 -15.06 -8.70
C LYS A 53 2.18 -15.36 -9.38
N ARG A 54 2.14 -15.65 -10.68
CA ARG A 54 3.35 -15.91 -11.49
C ARG A 54 4.24 -14.67 -11.66
N LYS A 55 3.63 -13.49 -11.81
CA LYS A 55 4.30 -12.21 -12.00
C LYS A 55 3.95 -11.25 -10.87
N LEU A 56 4.79 -10.23 -10.68
CA LEU A 56 4.48 -9.12 -9.77
C LEU A 56 3.17 -8.45 -10.25
N PRO A 57 2.16 -8.24 -9.38
CA PRO A 57 0.89 -7.65 -9.79
C PRO A 57 1.10 -6.22 -10.27
N THR A 58 0.33 -5.81 -11.29
CA THR A 58 0.23 -4.41 -11.72
C THR A 58 -0.66 -3.62 -10.75
N PRO A 59 -0.60 -2.27 -10.72
CA PRO A 59 -1.52 -1.45 -9.93
C PRO A 59 -2.99 -1.83 -10.16
N ALA A 60 -3.43 -1.94 -11.42
CA ALA A 60 -4.79 -2.35 -11.76
C ALA A 60 -5.18 -3.75 -11.23
N ALA A 61 -4.23 -4.70 -11.19
CA ALA A 61 -4.47 -6.01 -10.62
C ALA A 61 -4.58 -5.97 -9.09
N MET A 62 -3.81 -5.07 -8.44
CA MET A 62 -3.94 -4.82 -7.01
C MET A 62 -5.29 -4.18 -6.68
N GLU A 63 -5.74 -3.18 -7.44
CA GLU A 63 -7.05 -2.55 -7.25
C GLU A 63 -8.20 -3.56 -7.33
N LYS A 64 -8.15 -4.46 -8.34
CA LYS A 64 -9.15 -5.52 -8.46
C LYS A 64 -9.15 -6.46 -7.25
N LEU A 65 -7.98 -6.77 -6.71
CA LEU A 65 -7.82 -7.64 -5.54
C LEU A 65 -8.29 -6.94 -4.26
N ALA A 66 -7.96 -5.66 -4.10
CA ALA A 66 -8.23 -4.87 -2.91
C ALA A 66 -9.72 -4.55 -2.69
N LYS A 67 -10.58 -4.82 -3.69
CA LYS A 67 -12.04 -4.72 -3.54
C LYS A 67 -12.57 -5.49 -2.32
N SER A 68 -11.98 -6.63 -1.98
CA SER A 68 -12.36 -7.42 -0.80
C SER A 68 -11.75 -6.92 0.51
N TRP A 69 -10.80 -5.99 0.46
CA TRP A 69 -10.13 -5.41 1.63
C TRP A 69 -10.77 -4.10 2.07
N HIS A 70 -11.56 -3.45 1.21
CA HIS A 70 -12.25 -2.22 1.56
C HIS A 70 -13.15 -2.40 2.79
N PRO A 71 -13.19 -1.40 3.70
CA PRO A 71 -12.48 -0.10 3.67
C PRO A 71 -11.11 -0.11 4.40
N TYR A 72 -10.41 -1.24 4.45
CA TYR A 72 -9.22 -1.46 5.29
C TYR A 72 -7.95 -1.85 4.50
N CYS A 73 -7.74 -1.26 3.31
CA CYS A 73 -6.56 -1.55 2.48
C CYS A 73 -5.22 -1.31 3.20
N SER A 74 -5.15 -0.34 4.12
CA SER A 74 -3.94 -0.06 4.90
C SER A 74 -3.63 -1.16 5.91
N VAL A 75 -4.67 -1.78 6.49
CA VAL A 75 -4.53 -2.95 7.37
C VAL A 75 -4.06 -4.16 6.56
N ALA A 76 -4.62 -4.38 5.37
CA ALA A 76 -4.17 -5.44 4.48
C ALA A 76 -2.69 -5.25 4.07
N ALA A 77 -2.29 -4.02 3.72
CA ALA A 77 -0.90 -3.68 3.43
C ALA A 77 0.04 -3.98 4.62
N TRP A 78 -0.40 -3.67 5.84
CA TRP A 78 0.33 -3.99 7.06
C TRP A 78 0.60 -5.49 7.21
N TYR A 79 -0.43 -6.34 7.08
CA TYR A 79 -0.24 -7.80 7.11
C TYR A 79 0.63 -8.30 5.96
N LEU A 80 0.53 -7.69 4.78
CA LEU A 80 1.38 -8.04 3.63
C LEU A 80 2.85 -7.75 3.91
N TRP A 81 3.19 -6.59 4.50
CA TRP A 81 4.56 -6.32 4.95
C TRP A 81 5.02 -7.34 5.99
N ARG A 82 4.21 -7.62 7.02
CA ARG A 82 4.56 -8.58 8.08
C ARG A 82 4.73 -10.01 7.57
N SER A 83 4.02 -10.40 6.51
CA SER A 83 4.18 -11.72 5.87
C SER A 83 5.52 -11.92 5.17
N MET A 84 6.28 -10.82 4.98
CA MET A 84 7.59 -10.81 4.35
C MET A 84 8.73 -10.66 5.36
N ASP A 85 8.42 -10.45 6.64
CA ASP A 85 9.41 -10.57 7.71
C ASP A 85 9.96 -12.00 7.69
N GLY A 86 11.26 -12.15 7.92
CA GLY A 86 11.87 -13.48 8.05
C GLY A 86 11.26 -14.27 9.21
N GLU A 87 11.58 -15.56 9.30
CA GLU A 87 11.30 -16.30 10.53
C GLU A 87 11.98 -15.56 11.68
N ILE A 88 11.18 -15.11 12.65
CA ILE A 88 11.71 -14.63 13.91
C ILE A 88 12.23 -15.89 14.59
N GLU A 89 13.55 -16.09 14.54
CA GLU A 89 14.19 -17.02 15.46
C GLU A 89 13.91 -16.49 16.88
N ILE A 90 13.06 -17.19 17.61
CA ILE A 90 12.76 -16.96 19.03
C ILE A 90 13.71 -17.82 19.85
#